data_AF-A0A1I6H9I4-F1
#
_entry.id   AF-A0A1I6H9I4-F1
#
_cell.length_a   1.000
_cell.length_b   1.000
_cell.length_c   1.000
_cell.angle_alpha   90.00
_cell.angle_beta   90.00
_cell.angle_gamma   90.00
#
_symmetry.space_group_name_H-M   'P 1'
#
loop_
_entity.id
_entity.type
_entity.pdbx_description
1 polymer ?
#
loop_
_entity_poly.entity_id
_entity_poly.type
_entity_poly.pdbx_seq_one_letter_code
_entity_poly.pdbx_strand_id
1 'polypeptide(L)'
;MTKLNRRGFLARLGAGAASVAAVPTIAAGRPDEGFSPETHGFGFRNWAGNERAYPGHEHRAVSRERVRECVDDDWRGPFADLFGTPVGDLPEALVGLVSSQIRVAAAQLSSTDGHCYGMTFSAQEFFEDPDTLPDGVDNAAALRTPEVPRESGGTIGNRIDEYQSTQLLDVHSWLGRHRMLRPKQIDHAAELAALSATIDAFGTAGVTVVNSETRLSHQILVYDYEETTNGTRLLAYDPNVPAGPYRRGFRRALTVRPNRARPIADYDPYDSLVFNRWDRAIRADSDVTTPRRTGDGDDFSHLLERAVRFTTTSPNVSLSVVAPDGTPVGRNVAEKMNRSHTDVYGMRYRYDAPPGDYRLSVVGRRKATYELRAEAAGFAGSFLDDAVTATVGPGEVREYVARIPESADETGSLRERGRYSLSALRRGIDVPNLVAGAAGGAALSAYLARRLS
;
A
#
# COMPACT_ATOMS: atom_id res chain seq x y z
N MET A 1 21.80 32.88 3.26
CA MET A 1 21.23 31.64 2.70
C MET A 1 21.16 31.83 1.19
N THR A 2 22.01 31.14 0.44
CA THR A 2 22.13 31.32 -1.00
C THR A 2 21.21 30.30 -1.67
N LYS A 3 20.08 30.74 -2.23
CA LYS A 3 19.29 29.90 -3.14
C LYS A 3 20.20 29.56 -4.33
N LEU A 4 20.63 28.31 -4.43
CA LEU A 4 21.38 27.84 -5.60
C LEU A 4 20.47 27.93 -6.81
N ASN A 5 20.82 28.77 -7.78
CA ASN A 5 20.06 28.88 -9.01
C ASN A 5 20.19 27.55 -9.81
N ARG A 6 19.15 27.22 -10.57
CA ARG A 6 18.99 26.00 -11.41
C ARG A 6 20.22 25.63 -12.26
N ARG A 7 21.03 26.61 -12.69
CA ARG A 7 22.29 26.42 -13.45
C ARG A 7 23.49 26.01 -12.59
N GLY A 8 23.51 26.35 -11.29
CA GLY A 8 24.57 25.93 -10.37
C GLY A 8 24.50 24.46 -9.98
N PHE A 9 23.30 23.86 -10.04
CA PHE A 9 23.04 22.46 -9.75
C PHE A 9 23.52 21.52 -10.87
N LEU A 10 23.23 21.87 -12.13
CA LEU A 10 23.64 21.08 -13.30
C LEU A 10 25.16 20.96 -13.45
N ALA A 11 25.92 21.97 -13.00
CA ALA A 11 27.38 21.95 -13.04
C ALA A 11 28.02 21.02 -11.98
N ARG A 12 27.30 20.69 -10.89
CA ARG A 12 27.80 19.81 -9.83
C ARG A 12 27.39 18.34 -10.01
N LEU A 13 26.36 18.06 -10.80
CA LEU A 13 26.00 16.70 -11.22
C LEU A 13 27.01 16.07 -12.17
N GLY A 14 27.81 16.87 -12.89
CA GLY A 14 28.81 16.38 -13.85
C GLY A 14 30.04 15.67 -13.25
N ALA A 15 30.20 15.63 -11.92
CA ALA A 15 31.43 15.12 -11.30
C ALA A 15 31.24 13.92 -10.35
N GLY A 16 30.04 13.40 -10.12
CA GLY A 16 29.86 12.32 -9.13
C GLY A 16 28.61 11.45 -9.18
N ALA A 17 27.65 11.70 -10.06
CA ALA A 17 26.47 10.84 -10.23
C ALA A 17 26.42 10.35 -11.67
N ALA A 18 26.97 9.16 -11.91
CA ALA A 18 26.75 8.49 -13.18
C ALA A 18 25.24 8.27 -13.38
N SER A 19 24.76 8.65 -14.57
CA SER A 19 23.41 8.42 -15.11
C SER A 19 22.23 9.18 -14.50
N VAL A 20 22.22 10.52 -14.62
CA VAL A 20 20.97 11.25 -14.88
C VAL A 20 20.94 11.57 -16.37
N ALA A 21 20.47 10.61 -17.17
CA ALA A 21 20.28 10.78 -18.61
C ALA A 21 18.98 11.57 -18.89
N ALA A 22 18.97 12.26 -20.04
CA ALA A 22 18.02 13.29 -20.45
C ALA A 22 16.55 12.98 -20.14
N VAL A 23 15.94 13.83 -19.32
CA VAL A 23 14.49 13.88 -19.06
C VAL A 23 13.81 14.45 -20.32
N PRO A 24 12.77 13.80 -20.90
CA PRO A 24 11.98 14.44 -21.93
C PRO A 24 11.31 15.69 -21.34
N THR A 25 11.15 16.73 -22.16
CA THR A 25 10.49 17.99 -21.77
C THR A 25 9.04 17.72 -21.37
N ILE A 26 8.81 17.45 -20.09
CA ILE A 26 7.50 17.52 -19.44
C ILE A 26 7.08 18.99 -19.47
N ALA A 27 5.83 19.25 -19.85
CA ALA A 27 5.26 20.60 -19.93
C ALA A 27 5.65 21.39 -18.67
N ALA A 28 6.37 22.48 -18.87
CA ALA A 28 6.80 23.35 -17.80
C ALA A 28 5.56 24.01 -17.19
N GLY A 29 5.07 23.45 -16.08
CA GLY A 29 4.18 24.18 -15.18
C GLY A 29 4.78 25.56 -14.88
N ARG A 30 3.91 26.58 -14.78
CA ARG A 30 4.34 27.98 -14.62
C ARG A 30 5.40 28.08 -13.52
N PRO A 31 6.66 28.45 -13.85
CA PRO A 31 7.79 28.32 -12.94
C PRO A 31 7.81 29.32 -11.77
N ASP A 32 6.80 30.20 -11.65
CA ASP A 32 6.85 31.34 -10.73
C ASP A 32 6.01 31.16 -9.45
N GLU A 33 5.12 30.17 -9.37
CA GLU A 33 4.32 29.89 -8.17
C GLU A 33 4.39 28.39 -7.85
N GLY A 34 5.21 28.02 -6.85
CA GLY A 34 5.31 26.63 -6.38
C GLY A 34 3.97 26.09 -5.87
N PHE A 35 3.90 24.78 -5.59
CA PHE A 35 2.66 24.19 -5.10
C PHE A 35 2.24 24.84 -3.77
N SER A 36 1.04 25.44 -3.72
CA SER A 36 0.44 25.94 -2.48
C SER A 36 -0.76 25.08 -2.09
N PRO A 37 -0.76 24.43 -0.91
CA PRO A 37 -1.91 23.66 -0.41
C PRO A 37 -3.21 24.48 -0.28
N GLU A 38 -3.11 25.81 -0.24
CA GLU A 38 -4.25 26.71 -0.07
C GLU A 38 -5.03 26.96 -1.37
N THR A 39 -4.37 26.72 -2.51
CA THR A 39 -4.89 26.88 -3.88
C THR A 39 -5.01 25.51 -4.57
N HIS A 40 -3.95 24.71 -4.50
CA HIS A 40 -3.83 23.44 -5.22
C HIS A 40 -4.22 22.22 -4.39
N GLY A 41 -4.37 22.35 -3.08
CA GLY A 41 -4.98 21.30 -2.24
C GLY A 41 -6.49 21.29 -2.40
N PHE A 42 -7.13 20.13 -2.21
CA PHE A 42 -8.59 20.03 -2.33
C PHE A 42 -9.32 20.86 -1.25
N GLY A 43 -10.45 21.45 -1.63
CA GLY A 43 -11.35 22.15 -0.70
C GLY A 43 -12.16 21.21 0.21
N PHE A 44 -12.06 19.89 0.02
CA PHE A 44 -12.63 18.83 0.83
C PHE A 44 -11.53 17.90 1.38
N ARG A 45 -11.85 17.13 2.42
CA ARG A 45 -10.91 16.22 3.08
C ARG A 45 -10.97 14.82 2.46
N ASN A 46 -9.92 14.05 2.68
CA ASN A 46 -9.88 12.61 2.46
C ASN A 46 -11.11 11.91 3.07
N TRP A 47 -11.75 11.06 2.26
CA TRP A 47 -13.04 10.46 2.56
C TRP A 47 -13.05 8.95 2.27
N ALA A 48 -14.04 8.26 2.84
CA ALA A 48 -14.18 6.80 2.78
C ALA A 48 -15.33 6.29 1.89
N GLY A 49 -16.04 7.18 1.18
CA GLY A 49 -17.24 6.82 0.40
C GLY A 49 -18.52 6.55 1.21
N ASN A 50 -18.51 6.68 2.55
CA ASN A 50 -19.70 6.46 3.40
C ASN A 50 -19.87 7.48 4.54
N GLU A 51 -19.20 8.63 4.44
CA GLU A 51 -19.24 9.68 5.46
C GLU A 51 -20.46 10.59 5.26
N ARG A 52 -21.20 10.93 6.32
CA ARG A 52 -22.38 11.84 6.26
C ARG A 52 -22.10 13.19 5.59
N ALA A 53 -20.84 13.63 5.56
CA ALA A 53 -20.41 14.90 4.99
C ALA A 53 -20.35 14.91 3.45
N TYR A 54 -20.32 13.74 2.80
CA TYR A 54 -20.25 13.60 1.35
C TYR A 54 -21.25 12.55 0.87
N PRO A 55 -21.83 12.67 -0.34
CA PRO A 55 -22.61 11.58 -0.91
C PRO A 55 -21.78 10.30 -0.92
N GLY A 56 -22.42 9.14 -0.74
CA GLY A 56 -21.72 7.89 -1.02
C GLY A 56 -21.37 7.85 -2.50
N HIS A 57 -20.09 7.67 -2.83
CA HIS A 57 -19.65 7.50 -4.21
C HIS A 57 -19.48 6.01 -4.50
N GLU A 58 -19.97 5.58 -5.66
CA GLU A 58 -19.74 4.20 -6.08
C GLU A 58 -18.30 4.07 -6.55
N HIS A 59 -17.49 3.37 -5.75
CA HIS A 59 -16.13 3.01 -6.15
C HIS A 59 -16.16 2.17 -7.42
N ARG A 60 -15.21 2.42 -8.32
CA ARG A 60 -15.03 1.60 -9.52
C ARG A 60 -14.89 0.13 -9.13
N ALA A 61 -15.80 -0.71 -9.63
CA ALA A 61 -15.67 -2.15 -9.49
C ALA A 61 -14.44 -2.63 -10.29
N VAL A 62 -13.59 -3.45 -9.65
CA VAL A 62 -12.42 -4.03 -10.29
C VAL A 62 -12.69 -5.51 -10.53
N SER A 63 -12.94 -5.88 -11.80
CA SER A 63 -13.21 -7.27 -12.18
C SER A 63 -11.94 -8.12 -12.07
N ARG A 64 -12.11 -9.44 -11.90
CA ARG A 64 -10.98 -10.38 -11.81
C ARG A 64 -10.18 -10.39 -13.12
N GLU A 65 -10.89 -10.37 -14.23
CA GLU A 65 -10.36 -10.38 -15.59
C GLU A 65 -9.51 -9.13 -15.81
N ARG A 66 -10.01 -7.94 -15.42
CA ARG A 66 -9.27 -6.69 -15.59
C ARG A 66 -7.97 -6.64 -14.78
N VAL A 67 -7.96 -7.17 -13.55
CA VAL A 67 -6.71 -7.24 -12.75
C VAL A 67 -5.74 -8.22 -13.38
N ARG A 68 -6.23 -9.34 -13.91
CA ARG A 68 -5.39 -10.33 -14.56
C ARG A 68 -4.75 -9.78 -15.83
N GLU A 69 -5.55 -9.16 -16.71
CA GLU A 69 -5.06 -8.45 -17.90
C GLU A 69 -4.00 -7.40 -17.52
N CYS A 70 -4.24 -6.61 -16.47
CA CYS A 70 -3.29 -5.63 -15.99
C CYS A 70 -1.93 -6.25 -15.58
N VAL A 71 -1.96 -7.38 -14.86
CA VAL A 71 -0.73 -8.11 -14.51
C VAL A 71 -0.08 -8.75 -15.74
N ASP A 72 -0.86 -9.32 -16.66
CA ASP A 72 -0.32 -10.06 -17.81
C ASP A 72 0.24 -9.15 -18.93
N ASP A 73 -0.37 -7.98 -19.11
CA ASP A 73 -0.06 -7.05 -20.20
C ASP A 73 0.67 -5.80 -19.71
N ASP A 74 0.10 -5.06 -18.76
CA ASP A 74 0.65 -3.77 -18.33
C ASP A 74 1.97 -3.95 -17.54
N TRP A 75 2.10 -5.04 -16.78
CA TRP A 75 3.35 -5.31 -16.04
C TRP A 75 4.43 -5.92 -16.93
N ARG A 76 4.10 -6.47 -18.10
CA ARG A 76 5.02 -7.33 -18.88
C ARG A 76 6.41 -6.73 -19.09
N GLY A 77 6.48 -5.49 -19.57
CA GLY A 77 7.75 -4.79 -19.82
C GLY A 77 8.45 -4.42 -18.52
N PRO A 78 7.85 -3.53 -17.69
CA PRO A 78 8.46 -3.09 -16.45
C PRO A 78 8.89 -4.22 -15.52
N PHE A 79 8.11 -5.29 -15.45
CA PHE A 79 8.42 -6.45 -14.64
C PHE A 79 9.65 -7.20 -15.16
N ALA A 80 9.79 -7.39 -16.47
CA ALA A 80 11.00 -7.98 -17.04
C ALA A 80 12.25 -7.15 -16.69
N ASP A 81 12.13 -5.82 -16.71
CA ASP A 81 13.23 -4.91 -16.37
C ASP A 81 13.61 -4.98 -14.88
N LEU A 82 12.60 -5.05 -14.01
CA LEU A 82 12.78 -5.07 -12.55
C LEU A 82 13.26 -6.42 -12.02
N PHE A 83 12.71 -7.52 -12.53
CA PHE A 83 12.92 -8.88 -12.02
C PHE A 83 13.86 -9.71 -12.89
N GLY A 84 14.22 -9.22 -14.08
CA GLY A 84 15.04 -9.95 -15.06
C GLY A 84 14.32 -11.15 -15.70
N THR A 85 13.01 -11.30 -15.46
CA THR A 85 12.16 -12.37 -15.98
C THR A 85 10.82 -11.77 -16.38
N PRO A 86 10.33 -11.96 -17.62
CA PRO A 86 9.00 -11.52 -18.04
C PRO A 86 7.88 -12.17 -17.22
N VAL A 87 6.74 -11.46 -17.05
CA VAL A 87 5.54 -12.02 -16.39
C VAL A 87 5.08 -13.33 -17.05
N GLY A 88 5.17 -13.41 -18.38
CA GLY A 88 4.77 -14.59 -19.15
C GLY A 88 5.59 -15.86 -18.87
N ASP A 89 6.76 -15.72 -18.25
CA ASP A 89 7.61 -16.85 -17.85
C ASP A 89 7.35 -17.30 -16.40
N LEU A 90 6.50 -16.58 -15.65
CA LEU A 90 6.10 -16.97 -14.31
C LEU A 90 5.11 -18.15 -14.34
N PRO A 91 5.11 -19.01 -13.31
CA PRO A 91 4.06 -20.02 -13.17
C PRO A 91 2.66 -19.40 -13.13
N GLU A 92 1.71 -19.94 -13.90
CA GLU A 92 0.34 -19.42 -13.98
C GLU A 92 -0.32 -19.31 -12.60
N ALA A 93 -0.06 -20.27 -11.72
CA ALA A 93 -0.56 -20.26 -10.35
C ALA A 93 -0.06 -19.05 -9.54
N LEU A 94 1.19 -18.62 -9.76
CA LEU A 94 1.77 -17.47 -9.08
C LEU A 94 1.12 -16.18 -9.58
N VAL A 95 1.01 -16.01 -10.90
CA VAL A 95 0.30 -14.88 -11.51
C VAL A 95 -1.13 -14.82 -11.00
N GLY A 96 -1.85 -15.94 -11.05
CA GLY A 96 -3.23 -16.03 -10.57
C GLY A 96 -3.38 -15.67 -9.09
N LEU A 97 -2.44 -16.09 -8.24
CA LEU A 97 -2.43 -15.78 -6.81
C LEU A 97 -2.21 -14.28 -6.57
N VAL A 98 -1.21 -13.68 -7.24
CA VAL A 98 -0.90 -12.24 -7.13
C VAL A 98 -2.07 -11.40 -7.63
N SER A 99 -2.60 -11.68 -8.82
CA SER A 99 -3.76 -10.98 -9.39
C SER A 99 -4.98 -11.09 -8.47
N SER A 100 -5.23 -12.28 -7.91
CA SER A 100 -6.37 -12.48 -7.01
C SER A 100 -6.19 -11.72 -5.68
N GLN A 101 -4.98 -11.61 -5.16
CA GLN A 101 -4.69 -10.77 -4.00
C GLN A 101 -4.90 -9.28 -4.31
N ILE A 102 -4.37 -8.80 -5.43
CA ILE A 102 -4.53 -7.40 -5.88
C ILE A 102 -6.02 -7.07 -6.03
N ARG A 103 -6.80 -7.96 -6.67
CA ARG A 103 -8.25 -7.80 -6.81
C ARG A 103 -8.95 -7.64 -5.47
N VAL A 104 -8.71 -8.55 -4.52
CA VAL A 104 -9.33 -8.45 -3.19
C VAL A 104 -8.92 -7.15 -2.52
N ALA A 105 -7.64 -6.78 -2.62
CA ALA A 105 -7.13 -5.57 -2.00
C ALA A 105 -7.76 -4.29 -2.57
N ALA A 106 -7.92 -4.23 -3.90
CA ALA A 106 -8.52 -3.12 -4.63
C ALA A 106 -10.03 -3.03 -4.37
N ALA A 107 -10.75 -4.14 -4.51
CA ALA A 107 -12.20 -4.19 -4.31
C ALA A 107 -12.60 -3.83 -2.88
N GLN A 108 -11.79 -4.20 -1.88
CA GLN A 108 -12.03 -3.85 -0.48
C GLN A 108 -11.55 -2.46 -0.09
N LEU A 109 -10.84 -1.74 -0.98
CA LEU A 109 -10.15 -0.50 -0.65
C LEU A 109 -9.20 -0.65 0.54
N SER A 110 -8.61 -1.84 0.66
CA SER A 110 -7.79 -2.24 1.81
C SER A 110 -6.42 -1.56 1.83
N SER A 111 -6.16 -0.74 0.82
CA SER A 111 -4.86 -0.16 0.57
C SER A 111 -4.53 1.03 1.45
N THR A 112 -5.51 1.86 1.79
CA THR A 112 -5.33 3.05 2.62
C THR A 112 -6.61 3.38 3.37
N ASP A 113 -6.50 4.23 4.40
CA ASP A 113 -7.63 4.79 5.11
C ASP A 113 -8.27 5.95 4.33
N GLY A 114 -8.97 5.61 3.25
CA GLY A 114 -9.61 6.54 2.33
C GLY A 114 -8.86 6.63 0.99
N HIS A 115 -8.87 7.80 0.38
CA HIS A 115 -8.32 8.09 -0.95
C HIS A 115 -7.08 9.00 -0.89
N CYS A 116 -6.31 8.96 0.19
CA CYS A 116 -5.16 9.86 0.36
C CYS A 116 -4.12 9.72 -0.76
N TYR A 117 -3.93 8.51 -1.30
CA TYR A 117 -3.08 8.28 -2.46
C TYR A 117 -3.65 8.98 -3.69
N GLY A 118 -4.90 8.67 -4.05
CA GLY A 118 -5.56 9.27 -5.20
C GLY A 118 -5.67 10.80 -5.13
N MET A 119 -5.97 11.36 -3.95
CA MET A 119 -6.02 12.80 -3.73
C MET A 119 -4.65 13.47 -3.84
N THR A 120 -3.59 12.83 -3.33
CA THR A 120 -2.24 13.37 -3.44
C THR A 120 -1.85 13.57 -4.91
N PHE A 121 -2.06 12.54 -5.74
CA PHE A 121 -1.67 12.60 -7.15
C PHE A 121 -2.63 13.39 -8.02
N SER A 122 -3.93 13.44 -7.68
CA SER A 122 -4.87 14.33 -8.37
C SER A 122 -4.58 15.81 -8.07
N ALA A 123 -4.25 16.15 -6.81
CA ALA A 123 -3.88 17.53 -6.46
C ALA A 123 -2.57 17.94 -7.15
N GLN A 124 -1.61 17.03 -7.24
CA GLN A 124 -0.38 17.24 -7.99
C GLN A 124 -0.66 17.43 -9.50
N GLU A 125 -1.52 16.61 -10.09
CA GLU A 125 -1.96 16.74 -11.49
C GLU A 125 -2.58 18.10 -11.75
N PHE A 126 -3.56 18.54 -10.95
CA PHE A 126 -4.22 19.85 -11.14
C PHE A 126 -3.29 21.05 -10.94
N PHE A 127 -2.19 20.88 -10.20
CA PHE A 127 -1.14 21.88 -10.10
C PHE A 127 -0.25 21.90 -11.35
N GLU A 128 0.18 20.73 -11.81
CA GLU A 128 1.12 20.59 -12.93
C GLU A 128 0.43 20.85 -14.29
N ASP A 129 -0.86 20.53 -14.40
CA ASP A 129 -1.71 20.71 -15.58
C ASP A 129 -3.12 21.22 -15.18
N PRO A 130 -3.28 22.53 -14.91
CA PRO A 130 -4.56 23.12 -14.49
C PRO A 130 -5.70 22.93 -15.50
N ASP A 131 -5.40 22.68 -16.77
CA ASP A 131 -6.41 22.46 -17.82
C ASP A 131 -7.16 21.13 -17.62
N THR A 132 -6.68 20.26 -16.73
CA THR A 132 -7.38 19.02 -16.35
C THR A 132 -8.47 19.21 -15.28
N LEU A 133 -8.59 20.42 -14.72
CA LEU A 133 -9.69 20.79 -13.84
C LEU A 133 -11.02 20.89 -14.61
N PRO A 134 -12.16 20.68 -13.94
CA PRO A 134 -13.47 20.89 -14.57
C PRO A 134 -13.67 22.34 -15.00
N ASP A 135 -14.45 22.52 -16.07
CA ASP A 135 -14.89 23.83 -16.53
C ASP A 135 -15.46 24.71 -15.40
N GLY A 136 -14.99 25.94 -15.33
CA GLY A 136 -15.41 26.92 -14.32
C GLY A 136 -14.83 26.68 -12.92
N VAL A 137 -13.88 25.76 -12.75
CA VAL A 137 -13.15 25.54 -11.50
C VAL A 137 -11.75 26.16 -11.61
N ASP A 138 -11.52 27.29 -10.93
CA ASP A 138 -10.24 28.00 -10.99
C ASP A 138 -9.07 27.20 -10.41
N ASN A 139 -9.33 26.36 -9.40
CA ASN A 139 -8.32 25.56 -8.72
C ASN A 139 -8.93 24.44 -7.87
N ALA A 140 -8.11 23.46 -7.48
CA ALA A 140 -8.55 22.32 -6.67
C ALA A 140 -9.12 22.75 -5.30
N ALA A 141 -8.68 23.87 -4.72
CA ALA A 141 -9.20 24.38 -3.44
C ALA A 141 -10.65 24.89 -3.54
N ALA A 142 -11.15 25.16 -4.74
CA ALA A 142 -12.55 25.50 -5.00
C ALA A 142 -13.46 24.26 -4.99
N LEU A 143 -12.93 23.07 -5.26
CA LEU A 143 -13.68 21.81 -5.23
C LEU A 143 -14.12 21.51 -3.79
N ARG A 144 -15.44 21.38 -3.57
CA ARG A 144 -16.03 21.13 -2.23
C ARG A 144 -16.51 19.69 -2.04
N THR A 145 -16.52 18.91 -3.11
CA THR A 145 -17.02 17.53 -3.14
C THR A 145 -16.27 16.76 -4.24
N PRO A 146 -16.07 15.44 -4.10
CA PRO A 146 -15.57 14.61 -5.20
C PRO A 146 -16.56 14.49 -6.36
N GLU A 147 -17.85 14.77 -6.17
CA GLU A 147 -18.90 14.59 -7.18
C GLU A 147 -18.98 15.69 -8.25
N VAL A 148 -17.91 16.47 -8.44
CA VAL A 148 -17.87 17.47 -9.52
C VAL A 148 -17.63 16.74 -10.85
N PRO A 149 -18.49 16.91 -11.86
CA PRO A 149 -18.31 16.27 -13.17
C PRO A 149 -17.03 16.72 -13.88
N ARG A 150 -16.46 15.85 -14.71
CA ARG A 150 -15.33 16.16 -15.59
C ARG A 150 -15.75 16.08 -17.05
N GLU A 151 -15.10 16.86 -17.91
CA GLU A 151 -15.36 16.85 -19.36
C GLU A 151 -15.07 15.50 -20.01
N SER A 152 -14.01 14.83 -19.55
CA SER A 152 -13.62 13.48 -20.00
C SER A 152 -14.59 12.38 -19.58
N GLY A 153 -15.66 12.73 -18.86
CA GLY A 153 -16.63 11.80 -18.28
C GLY A 153 -16.30 11.46 -16.82
N GLY A 154 -17.34 11.05 -16.09
CA GLY A 154 -17.24 10.75 -14.66
C GLY A 154 -17.08 12.01 -13.79
N THR A 155 -16.61 11.81 -12.57
CA THR A 155 -16.40 12.86 -11.54
C THR A 155 -14.94 12.98 -11.14
N ILE A 156 -14.60 14.04 -10.40
CA ILE A 156 -13.30 14.16 -9.72
C ILE A 156 -13.05 12.96 -8.80
N GLY A 157 -14.09 12.44 -8.15
CA GLY A 157 -14.05 11.20 -7.37
C GLY A 157 -13.58 10.02 -8.21
N ASN A 158 -14.06 9.87 -9.44
CA ASN A 158 -13.58 8.79 -10.33
C ASN A 158 -12.10 8.95 -10.69
N ARG A 159 -11.61 10.17 -10.92
CA ARG A 159 -10.16 10.41 -11.16
C ARG A 159 -9.32 10.07 -9.93
N ILE A 160 -9.82 10.42 -8.75
CA ILE A 160 -9.18 10.07 -7.49
C ILE A 160 -9.18 8.55 -7.31
N ASP A 161 -10.27 7.84 -7.62
CA ASP A 161 -10.35 6.37 -7.58
C ASP A 161 -9.38 5.71 -8.58
N GLU A 162 -9.17 6.30 -9.76
CA GLU A 162 -8.20 5.83 -10.75
C GLU A 162 -6.78 5.87 -10.18
N TYR A 163 -6.30 7.04 -9.73
CA TYR A 163 -5.00 7.15 -9.08
C TYR A 163 -4.92 6.29 -7.82
N GLN A 164 -5.98 6.24 -7.02
CA GLN A 164 -6.05 5.41 -5.83
C GLN A 164 -5.83 3.92 -6.17
N SER A 165 -6.30 3.45 -7.32
CA SER A 165 -6.15 2.06 -7.75
C SER A 165 -4.76 1.77 -8.34
N THR A 166 -4.08 2.77 -8.91
CA THR A 166 -2.72 2.57 -9.47
C THR A 166 -1.72 2.14 -8.40
N GLN A 167 -1.92 2.49 -7.13
CA GLN A 167 -1.05 2.02 -6.05
C GLN A 167 -0.98 0.48 -5.91
N LEU A 168 -1.96 -0.23 -6.47
CA LEU A 168 -2.03 -1.68 -6.49
C LEU A 168 -1.83 -2.26 -7.90
N LEU A 169 -2.30 -1.55 -8.92
CA LEU A 169 -2.35 -2.01 -10.30
C LEU A 169 -1.12 -1.63 -11.11
N ASP A 170 -0.35 -0.64 -10.69
CA ASP A 170 0.95 -0.32 -11.28
C ASP A 170 2.07 -1.05 -10.52
N VAL A 171 2.94 -1.76 -11.23
CA VAL A 171 3.99 -2.60 -10.61
C VAL A 171 4.98 -1.79 -9.80
N HIS A 172 5.33 -0.57 -10.24
CA HIS A 172 6.29 0.28 -9.54
C HIS A 172 5.69 0.83 -8.25
N SER A 173 4.43 1.23 -8.28
CA SER A 173 3.66 1.66 -7.11
C SER A 173 3.51 0.52 -6.11
N TRP A 174 3.16 -0.66 -6.62
CA TRP A 174 3.02 -1.88 -5.84
C TRP A 174 4.35 -2.26 -5.15
N LEU A 175 5.48 -2.16 -5.86
CA LEU A 175 6.81 -2.37 -5.30
C LEU A 175 7.21 -1.32 -4.26
N GLY A 176 7.01 -0.03 -4.58
CA GLY A 176 7.26 1.07 -3.66
C GLY A 176 6.53 0.85 -2.33
N ARG A 177 5.31 0.34 -2.41
CA ARG A 177 4.52 -0.05 -1.25
C ARG A 177 5.08 -1.27 -0.49
N HIS A 178 5.59 -2.29 -1.17
CA HIS A 178 6.17 -3.44 -0.48
C HIS A 178 7.46 -3.12 0.27
N ARG A 179 8.22 -2.10 -0.15
CA ARG A 179 9.36 -1.58 0.63
C ARG A 179 8.94 -1.14 2.04
N MET A 180 7.69 -0.68 2.22
CA MET A 180 7.13 -0.35 3.53
C MET A 180 7.02 -1.55 4.49
N LEU A 181 7.03 -2.79 3.98
CA LEU A 181 6.99 -3.99 4.81
C LEU A 181 8.34 -4.24 5.51
N ARG A 182 9.43 -3.66 5.01
CA ARG A 182 10.79 -3.83 5.54
C ARG A 182 11.46 -2.47 5.83
N PRO A 183 10.88 -1.63 6.73
CA PRO A 183 11.35 -0.27 6.92
C PRO A 183 12.81 -0.18 7.38
N LYS A 184 13.31 -1.22 8.07
CA LYS A 184 14.71 -1.30 8.51
C LYS A 184 15.73 -1.44 7.38
N GLN A 185 15.30 -1.78 6.16
CA GLN A 185 16.15 -1.91 4.99
C GLN A 185 16.18 -0.62 4.15
N ILE A 186 15.39 0.39 4.51
CA ILE A 186 15.34 1.64 3.75
C ILE A 186 16.56 2.50 4.09
N ASP A 187 17.34 2.87 3.07
CA ASP A 187 18.32 3.94 3.19
C ASP A 187 17.62 5.31 3.18
N HIS A 188 17.20 5.76 4.36
CA HIS A 188 16.50 7.03 4.50
C HIS A 188 17.34 8.25 4.09
N ALA A 189 18.68 8.15 4.07
CA ALA A 189 19.53 9.25 3.63
C ALA A 189 19.48 9.38 2.10
N ALA A 190 19.59 8.26 1.39
CA ALA A 190 19.44 8.21 -0.06
C ALA A 190 18.02 8.62 -0.50
N GLU A 191 16.99 8.13 0.21
CA GLU A 191 15.59 8.50 -0.06
C GLU A 191 15.35 10.01 0.10
N LEU A 192 15.88 10.60 1.19
CA LEU A 192 15.76 12.05 1.42
C LEU A 192 16.49 12.87 0.35
N ALA A 193 17.67 12.42 -0.08
CA ALA A 193 18.41 13.08 -1.15
C ALA A 193 17.66 13.03 -2.50
N ALA A 194 17.10 11.87 -2.84
CA ALA A 194 16.29 11.69 -4.04
C ALA A 194 14.98 12.50 -3.99
N LEU A 195 14.35 12.56 -2.81
CA LEU A 195 13.16 13.36 -2.56
C LEU A 195 13.45 14.85 -2.76
N SER A 196 14.49 15.39 -2.12
CA SER A 196 14.91 16.79 -2.27
C SER A 196 15.21 17.15 -3.72
N ALA A 197 15.97 16.30 -4.43
CA ALA A 197 16.25 16.49 -5.86
C ALA A 197 14.96 16.51 -6.72
N THR A 198 13.97 15.70 -6.35
CA THR A 198 12.66 15.65 -7.03
C THR A 198 11.85 16.92 -6.78
N ILE A 199 11.86 17.44 -5.55
CA ILE A 199 11.22 18.71 -5.21
C ILE A 199 11.91 19.87 -5.95
N ASP A 200 13.24 19.91 -6.00
CA ASP A 200 13.99 20.95 -6.72
C ASP A 200 13.69 20.93 -8.23
N ALA A 201 13.52 19.74 -8.81
CA ALA A 201 13.29 19.57 -10.23
C ALA A 201 11.86 19.96 -10.65
N PHE A 202 10.87 19.66 -9.82
CA PHE A 202 9.46 19.64 -10.23
C PHE A 202 8.51 20.34 -9.24
N GLY A 203 8.99 20.83 -8.12
CA GLY A 203 8.22 21.57 -7.10
C GLY A 203 7.39 20.73 -6.14
N THR A 204 7.19 19.43 -6.40
CA THR A 204 6.47 18.52 -5.49
C THR A 204 7.00 17.09 -5.55
N ALA A 205 6.65 16.27 -4.57
CA ALA A 205 6.91 14.82 -4.57
C ALA A 205 5.93 14.08 -3.63
N GLY A 206 5.36 12.97 -4.10
CA GLY A 206 4.56 12.08 -3.27
C GLY A 206 5.43 11.32 -2.27
N VAL A 207 4.98 11.19 -1.02
CA VAL A 207 5.66 10.41 0.01
C VAL A 207 4.62 9.59 0.78
N THR A 208 4.91 8.32 1.02
CA THR A 208 4.13 7.51 1.96
C THR A 208 4.78 7.56 3.33
N VAL A 209 4.04 8.03 4.33
CA VAL A 209 4.43 7.94 5.75
C VAL A 209 3.84 6.68 6.37
N VAL A 210 4.60 6.01 7.24
CA VAL A 210 4.31 4.69 7.77
C VAL A 210 4.56 4.65 9.28
N ASN A 211 3.66 4.01 10.01
CA ASN A 211 3.91 3.55 11.36
C ASN A 211 4.50 2.13 11.27
N SER A 212 5.79 2.00 11.58
CA SER A 212 6.54 0.76 11.41
C SER A 212 6.01 -0.40 12.27
N GLU A 213 5.31 -0.11 13.37
CA GLU A 213 4.72 -1.09 14.29
C GLU A 213 3.35 -1.57 13.81
N THR A 214 2.43 -0.66 13.53
CA THR A 214 1.04 -0.97 13.18
C THR A 214 0.83 -1.20 11.69
N ARG A 215 1.81 -0.79 10.86
CA ARG A 215 1.74 -0.75 9.39
C ARG A 215 0.65 0.17 8.84
N LEU A 216 0.12 1.06 9.68
CA LEU A 216 -0.69 2.19 9.22
C LEU A 216 0.15 3.04 8.27
N SER A 217 -0.42 3.41 7.13
CA SER A 217 0.26 4.22 6.12
C SER A 217 -0.66 5.31 5.59
N HIS A 218 -0.06 6.43 5.16
CA HIS A 218 -0.77 7.58 4.62
C HIS A 218 0.07 8.26 3.55
N GLN A 219 -0.57 8.67 2.46
CA GLN A 219 0.10 9.40 1.38
C GLN A 219 -0.02 10.91 1.60
N ILE A 220 1.10 11.62 1.44
CA ILE A 220 1.18 13.08 1.47
C ILE A 220 1.93 13.60 0.24
N LEU A 221 1.72 14.88 -0.08
CA LEU A 221 2.49 15.58 -1.13
C LEU A 221 3.46 16.56 -0.47
N VAL A 222 4.76 16.31 -0.57
CA VAL A 222 5.79 17.25 -0.13
C VAL A 222 5.98 18.30 -1.22
N TYR A 223 5.97 19.58 -0.86
CA TYR A 223 6.08 20.69 -1.83
C TYR A 223 7.27 21.61 -1.58
N ASP A 224 7.93 21.50 -0.42
CA ASP A 224 9.11 22.28 -0.09
C ASP A 224 9.88 21.61 1.06
N TYR A 225 11.13 22.00 1.26
CA TYR A 225 11.95 21.51 2.36
C TYR A 225 12.96 22.54 2.88
N GLU A 226 13.29 22.43 4.16
CA GLU A 226 14.27 23.26 4.85
C GLU A 226 15.28 22.37 5.56
N GLU A 227 16.56 22.49 5.21
CA GLU A 227 17.63 21.86 5.98
C GLU A 227 17.84 22.61 7.30
N THR A 228 17.79 21.88 8.41
CA THR A 228 18.01 22.43 9.75
C THR A 228 19.11 21.63 10.46
N THR A 229 19.64 22.18 11.56
CA THR A 229 20.57 21.46 12.44
C THR A 229 19.97 20.18 13.03
N ASN A 230 18.63 20.09 13.08
CA ASN A 230 17.89 18.99 13.67
C ASN A 230 17.36 17.98 12.63
N GLY A 231 17.79 18.08 11.36
CA GLY A 231 17.31 17.26 10.24
C GLY A 231 16.64 18.10 9.15
N THR A 232 16.06 17.45 8.16
CA THR A 232 15.38 18.13 7.05
C THR A 232 13.90 18.22 7.34
N ARG A 233 13.38 19.45 7.44
CA ARG A 233 11.96 19.73 7.63
C ARG A 233 11.27 19.75 6.27
N LEU A 234 10.34 18.85 6.04
CA LEU A 234 9.54 18.75 4.82
C LEU A 234 8.21 19.45 5.05
N LEU A 235 7.83 20.36 4.14
CA LEU A 235 6.51 20.99 4.11
C LEU A 235 5.58 20.17 3.20
N ALA A 236 4.39 19.85 3.71
CA ALA A 236 3.52 18.88 3.04
C ALA A 236 2.06 19.35 2.93
N TYR A 237 1.39 18.93 1.87
CA TYR A 237 -0.06 18.85 1.78
C TYR A 237 -0.51 17.48 2.31
N ASP A 238 -1.30 17.51 3.38
CA ASP A 238 -2.00 16.34 3.93
C ASP A 238 -3.45 16.32 3.41
N PRO A 239 -3.85 15.30 2.60
CA PRO A 239 -5.22 15.17 2.10
C PRO A 239 -6.30 15.09 3.18
N ASN A 240 -5.96 14.75 4.44
CA ASN A 240 -6.91 14.79 5.55
C ASN A 240 -7.28 16.22 5.98
N VAL A 241 -6.51 17.23 5.54
CA VAL A 241 -6.73 18.65 5.83
C VAL A 241 -7.17 19.36 4.55
N PRO A 242 -8.39 19.91 4.47
CA PRO A 242 -8.82 20.66 3.30
C PRO A 242 -8.03 21.97 3.15
N ALA A 243 -8.09 22.62 1.99
CA ALA A 243 -7.38 23.86 1.70
C ALA A 243 -7.72 25.04 2.65
N GLY A 244 -8.91 25.04 3.27
CA GLY A 244 -9.39 26.10 4.16
C GLY A 244 -8.43 26.47 5.30
N PRO A 245 -8.04 25.51 6.16
CA PRO A 245 -7.00 25.70 7.16
C PRO A 245 -5.69 26.30 6.64
N TYR A 246 -5.17 25.86 5.48
CA TYR A 246 -3.91 26.39 4.93
C TYR A 246 -4.01 27.88 4.59
N ARG A 247 -5.16 28.34 4.07
CA ARG A 247 -5.46 29.77 3.86
C ARG A 247 -5.46 30.60 5.15
N ARG A 248 -5.67 29.94 6.30
CA ARG A 248 -5.67 30.58 7.64
C ARG A 248 -4.31 30.48 8.35
N GLY A 249 -3.25 30.11 7.61
CA GLY A 249 -1.89 30.03 8.13
C GLY A 249 -1.50 28.66 8.70
N PHE A 250 -2.35 27.64 8.59
CA PHE A 250 -1.93 26.28 8.92
C PHE A 250 -0.82 25.81 7.96
N ARG A 251 0.22 25.18 8.50
CA ARG A 251 1.30 24.57 7.71
C ARG A 251 1.57 23.19 8.29
N ARG A 252 1.42 22.15 7.46
CA ARG A 252 1.78 20.79 7.84
C ARG A 252 3.24 20.56 7.48
N ALA A 253 3.99 19.99 8.41
CA ALA A 253 5.39 19.65 8.20
C ALA A 253 5.76 18.38 8.96
N LEU A 254 6.81 17.71 8.51
CA LEU A 254 7.48 16.64 9.23
C LEU A 254 9.00 16.86 9.23
N THR A 255 9.69 16.34 10.24
CA THR A 255 11.15 16.41 10.30
C THR A 255 11.75 15.04 10.02
N VAL A 256 12.65 14.95 9.03
CA VAL A 256 13.36 13.71 8.68
C VAL A 256 14.78 13.73 9.23
N ARG A 257 15.12 12.68 9.97
CA ARG A 257 16.42 12.41 10.58
C ARG A 257 16.88 11.01 10.16
N PRO A 258 17.51 10.87 8.98
CA PRO A 258 17.66 9.57 8.32
C PRO A 258 18.45 8.53 9.14
N ASN A 259 19.37 8.98 10.00
CA ASN A 259 20.22 8.11 10.81
C ASN A 259 19.61 7.75 12.18
N ARG A 260 18.30 7.98 12.39
CA ARG A 260 17.61 7.65 13.64
C ARG A 260 16.77 6.40 13.48
N ALA A 261 16.60 5.64 14.56
CA ALA A 261 15.73 4.46 14.59
C ALA A 261 14.27 4.76 14.23
N ARG A 262 13.82 6.00 14.52
CA ARG A 262 12.57 6.59 14.03
C ARG A 262 12.96 7.81 13.20
N PRO A 263 13.07 7.68 11.87
CA PRO A 263 13.55 8.76 11.01
C PRO A 263 12.57 9.92 10.88
N ILE A 264 11.29 9.74 11.18
CA ILE A 264 10.31 10.84 11.18
C ILE A 264 10.05 11.36 12.60
N ALA A 265 9.92 12.68 12.71
CA ALA A 265 9.34 13.38 13.86
C ALA A 265 8.26 14.38 13.39
N ASP A 266 7.46 14.84 14.36
CA ASP A 266 6.44 15.90 14.19
C ASP A 266 5.26 15.52 13.26
N TYR A 267 5.06 14.21 13.03
CA TYR A 267 4.03 13.68 12.14
C TYR A 267 3.39 12.41 12.72
N ASP A 268 2.88 12.49 13.94
CA ASP A 268 2.24 11.35 14.59
C ASP A 268 1.02 10.83 13.81
N PRO A 269 0.75 9.51 13.83
CA PRO A 269 1.49 8.45 14.54
C PRO A 269 2.64 7.82 13.73
N TYR A 270 3.13 8.46 12.68
CA TYR A 270 4.07 7.87 11.73
C TYR A 270 5.53 8.06 12.16
N ASP A 271 6.35 7.03 11.93
CA ASP A 271 7.76 7.01 12.35
C ASP A 271 8.75 6.74 11.22
N SER A 272 8.27 6.39 10.02
CA SER A 272 9.07 6.09 8.83
C SER A 272 8.43 6.66 7.56
N LEU A 273 9.24 6.88 6.50
CA LEU A 273 8.76 7.25 5.16
C LEU A 273 9.32 6.32 4.09
N VAL A 274 8.60 6.27 2.96
CA VAL A 274 9.08 5.75 1.68
C VAL A 274 8.82 6.82 0.62
N PHE A 275 9.83 7.14 -0.16
CA PHE A 275 9.71 7.94 -1.36
C PHE A 275 9.73 7.00 -2.58
N ASN A 276 8.63 6.96 -3.32
CA ASN A 276 8.56 6.20 -4.55
C ASN A 276 8.93 7.09 -5.75
N ARG A 277 10.18 6.97 -6.20
CA ARG A 277 10.70 7.74 -7.36
C ARG A 277 9.90 7.54 -8.65
N TRP A 278 9.15 6.44 -8.76
CA TRP A 278 8.35 6.14 -9.96
C TRP A 278 7.00 6.84 -9.98
N ASP A 279 6.51 7.39 -8.85
CA ASP A 279 5.17 7.99 -8.78
C ASP A 279 4.95 9.07 -9.87
N ARG A 280 6.01 9.81 -10.18
CA ARG A 280 6.03 10.80 -11.27
C ARG A 280 5.86 10.18 -12.66
N ALA A 281 6.51 9.05 -12.91
CA ALA A 281 6.40 8.31 -14.17
C ALA A 281 4.99 7.79 -14.40
N ILE A 282 4.45 7.19 -13.34
CA ILE A 282 3.10 6.61 -13.29
C ILE A 282 2.07 7.71 -13.57
N ARG A 283 2.30 8.92 -13.05
CA ARG A 283 1.45 10.09 -13.31
C ARG A 283 1.54 10.58 -14.75
N ALA A 284 2.75 10.71 -15.28
CA ALA A 284 2.96 11.29 -16.61
C ALA A 284 2.57 10.33 -17.75
N ASP A 285 2.09 9.12 -17.43
CA ASP A 285 1.89 8.01 -18.38
C ASP A 285 3.09 7.85 -19.32
N SER A 286 4.27 8.17 -18.77
CA SER A 286 5.49 8.32 -19.52
C SER A 286 6.29 7.05 -19.35
N ASP A 287 6.82 6.52 -20.47
CA ASP A 287 7.90 5.54 -20.46
C ASP A 287 9.14 6.23 -19.86
N VAL A 288 9.22 6.27 -18.54
CA VAL A 288 10.41 6.75 -17.84
C VAL A 288 11.55 5.86 -18.25
N THR A 289 12.69 6.48 -18.59
CA THR A 289 13.97 5.83 -18.86
C THR A 289 14.06 4.52 -18.10
N THR A 290 13.90 3.43 -18.85
CA THR A 290 13.66 2.07 -18.38
C THR A 290 14.46 1.81 -17.10
N PRO A 291 13.82 1.47 -15.97
CA PRO A 291 14.55 1.17 -14.75
C PRO A 291 15.44 -0.04 -15.04
N ARG A 292 16.74 0.20 -15.29
CA ARG A 292 17.72 -0.87 -15.33
C ARG A 292 17.86 -1.36 -13.90
N ARG A 293 17.91 -2.68 -13.71
CA ARG A 293 18.36 -3.32 -12.46
C ARG A 293 19.57 -2.53 -11.94
N THR A 294 19.34 -1.68 -10.95
CA THR A 294 20.42 -0.99 -10.26
C THR A 294 21.17 -2.10 -9.54
N GLY A 295 22.49 -2.17 -9.69
CA GLY A 295 23.32 -3.18 -9.00
C GLY A 295 23.25 -3.09 -7.47
N ASP A 296 22.46 -2.16 -6.95
CA ASP A 296 22.20 -1.92 -5.54
C ASP A 296 21.08 -2.85 -5.05
N GLY A 297 21.46 -3.87 -4.27
CA GLY A 297 20.79 -4.47 -3.10
C GLY A 297 19.27 -4.76 -3.04
N ASP A 298 18.41 -4.03 -3.72
CA ASP A 298 16.94 -4.18 -3.76
C ASP A 298 16.54 -5.15 -4.89
N ASP A 299 17.07 -6.38 -4.85
CA ASP A 299 16.62 -7.44 -5.76
C ASP A 299 15.22 -7.88 -5.35
N PHE A 300 14.17 -7.49 -6.08
CA PHE A 300 12.79 -7.85 -5.75
C PHE A 300 12.43 -9.30 -6.10
N SER A 301 13.31 -10.06 -6.79
CA SER A 301 13.05 -11.46 -7.19
C SER A 301 12.61 -12.34 -6.01
N HIS A 302 13.17 -12.12 -4.82
CA HIS A 302 12.81 -12.85 -3.62
C HIS A 302 11.31 -12.73 -3.24
N LEU A 303 10.64 -11.61 -3.56
CA LEU A 303 9.20 -11.44 -3.26
C LEU A 303 8.34 -12.52 -3.94
N LEU A 304 8.81 -13.02 -5.08
CA LEU A 304 8.10 -13.95 -5.95
C LEU A 304 8.65 -15.37 -5.88
N GLU A 305 9.69 -15.61 -5.06
CA GLU A 305 10.11 -16.97 -4.72
C GLU A 305 8.92 -17.79 -4.25
N ARG A 306 8.08 -17.20 -3.39
CA ARG A 306 6.80 -17.77 -2.97
C ARG A 306 5.84 -16.73 -2.40
N ALA A 307 4.60 -16.77 -2.86
CA ALA A 307 3.48 -16.07 -2.26
C ALA A 307 2.54 -17.06 -1.57
N VAL A 308 1.98 -16.66 -0.43
CA VAL A 308 0.91 -17.40 0.27
C VAL A 308 -0.28 -16.49 0.52
N ARG A 309 -1.47 -17.08 0.45
CA ARG A 309 -2.73 -16.41 0.78
C ARG A 309 -3.66 -17.37 1.52
N PHE A 310 -4.33 -16.85 2.54
CA PHE A 310 -5.32 -17.58 3.31
C PHE A 310 -6.57 -16.72 3.43
N THR A 311 -7.73 -17.26 3.04
CA THR A 311 -8.98 -16.51 2.99
C THR A 311 -10.13 -17.19 3.75
N THR A 312 -11.10 -16.40 4.20
CA THR A 312 -12.36 -16.89 4.76
C THR A 312 -13.56 -16.19 4.15
N THR A 313 -14.62 -16.94 3.84
CA THR A 313 -15.84 -16.44 3.17
C THR A 313 -16.93 -15.90 4.11
N SER A 314 -16.69 -15.83 5.41
CA SER A 314 -17.72 -15.39 6.39
C SER A 314 -17.30 -14.17 7.20
N PRO A 315 -18.15 -13.13 7.34
CA PRO A 315 -17.87 -11.99 8.24
C PRO A 315 -17.95 -12.37 9.72
N ASN A 316 -18.56 -13.52 10.02
CA ASN A 316 -18.84 -13.99 11.37
C ASN A 316 -17.69 -14.82 11.96
N VAL A 317 -16.53 -14.87 11.28
CA VAL A 317 -15.33 -15.52 11.77
C VAL A 317 -14.14 -14.56 11.78
N SER A 318 -13.12 -14.89 12.56
CA SER A 318 -11.83 -14.20 12.56
C SER A 318 -10.73 -15.19 12.21
N LEU A 319 -9.86 -14.82 11.25
CA LEU A 319 -8.72 -15.62 10.81
C LEU A 319 -7.41 -15.06 11.37
N SER A 320 -6.60 -15.92 11.98
CA SER A 320 -5.20 -15.67 12.36
C SER A 320 -4.31 -16.75 11.75
N VAL A 321 -3.13 -16.36 11.28
CA VAL A 321 -2.18 -17.28 10.64
C VAL A 321 -0.78 -16.96 11.14
N VAL A 322 -0.02 -17.99 11.47
CA VAL A 322 1.39 -17.93 11.90
C VAL A 322 2.22 -18.77 10.94
N ALA A 323 3.28 -18.18 10.41
CA ALA A 323 4.21 -18.83 9.50
C ALA A 323 5.14 -19.82 10.25
N PRO A 324 5.84 -20.70 9.52
CA PRO A 324 6.78 -21.68 10.11
C PRO A 324 7.86 -21.05 10.98
N ASP A 325 8.29 -19.83 10.63
CA ASP A 325 9.27 -19.02 11.39
C ASP A 325 8.68 -18.38 12.67
N GLY A 326 7.43 -18.67 13.01
CA GLY A 326 6.73 -18.12 14.17
C GLY A 326 6.18 -16.71 13.96
N THR A 327 6.42 -16.09 12.81
CA THR A 327 5.93 -14.73 12.54
C THR A 327 4.45 -14.74 12.14
N PRO A 328 3.64 -13.79 12.62
CA PRO A 328 2.27 -13.63 12.13
C PRO A 328 2.24 -13.27 10.65
N VAL A 329 1.40 -13.96 9.88
CA VAL A 329 1.15 -13.59 8.48
C VAL A 329 0.33 -12.30 8.43
N GLY A 330 0.79 -11.38 7.58
CA GLY A 330 0.22 -10.04 7.44
C GLY A 330 -1.25 -10.04 7.03
N ARG A 331 -1.88 -8.88 7.21
CA ARG A 331 -3.17 -8.53 6.60
C ARG A 331 -3.14 -7.07 6.21
N ASN A 332 -3.96 -6.71 5.24
CA ASN A 332 -4.33 -5.31 5.11
C ASN A 332 -5.24 -4.91 6.27
N VAL A 333 -4.91 -3.76 6.87
CA VAL A 333 -5.75 -3.08 7.85
C VAL A 333 -5.93 -1.67 7.36
N ALA A 334 -7.17 -1.32 7.08
CA ALA A 334 -7.62 0.04 6.96
C ALA A 334 -8.91 0.15 7.79
N GLU A 335 -8.99 1.14 8.67
CA GLU A 335 -10.21 1.62 9.33
C GLU A 335 -11.38 1.72 8.33
N LYS A 336 -11.10 2.17 7.11
CA LYS A 336 -12.11 2.43 6.07
C LYS A 336 -12.31 1.27 5.07
N MET A 337 -11.72 0.10 5.31
CA MET A 337 -11.82 -1.06 4.41
C MET A 337 -13.25 -1.60 4.31
N ASN A 338 -13.78 -1.73 3.09
CA ASN A 338 -15.11 -2.28 2.85
C ASN A 338 -15.05 -3.75 2.39
N ARG A 339 -15.25 -4.68 3.33
CA ARG A 339 -15.20 -6.12 3.06
C ARG A 339 -16.41 -6.68 2.31
N SER A 340 -17.51 -5.93 2.18
CA SER A 340 -18.71 -6.44 1.49
C SER A 340 -18.58 -6.46 -0.03
N HIS A 341 -17.56 -5.81 -0.60
CA HIS A 341 -17.33 -5.74 -2.03
C HIS A 341 -16.63 -6.99 -2.60
N THR A 342 -16.41 -8.01 -1.77
CA THR A 342 -15.82 -9.29 -2.17
C THR A 342 -16.46 -10.44 -1.41
N ASP A 343 -16.33 -11.64 -1.96
CA ASP A 343 -16.60 -12.92 -1.30
C ASP A 343 -15.60 -13.27 -0.18
N VAL A 344 -14.52 -12.51 -0.06
CA VAL A 344 -13.47 -12.70 0.96
C VAL A 344 -13.70 -11.76 2.13
N TYR A 345 -14.00 -12.27 3.32
CA TYR A 345 -14.19 -11.44 4.52
C TYR A 345 -12.95 -11.40 5.42
N GLY A 346 -12.05 -12.35 5.29
CA GLY A 346 -10.76 -12.36 5.98
C GLY A 346 -9.70 -12.78 4.99
N MET A 347 -8.59 -12.05 4.93
CA MET A 347 -7.43 -12.39 4.12
C MET A 347 -6.16 -12.23 4.96
N ARG A 348 -5.28 -13.23 4.87
CA ARG A 348 -3.90 -13.17 5.33
C ARG A 348 -3.00 -13.49 4.14
N TYR A 349 -1.92 -12.74 3.95
CA TYR A 349 -1.00 -13.01 2.86
C TYR A 349 0.43 -12.64 3.23
N ARG A 350 1.39 -13.24 2.53
CA ARG A 350 2.82 -12.94 2.63
C ARG A 350 3.51 -13.26 1.31
N TYR A 351 4.34 -12.32 0.86
CA TYR A 351 5.36 -12.53 -0.18
C TYR A 351 6.66 -12.97 0.48
N ASP A 352 7.55 -13.61 -0.26
CA ASP A 352 8.75 -14.24 0.30
C ASP A 352 8.38 -15.15 1.48
N ALA A 353 7.46 -16.07 1.18
CA ALA A 353 6.85 -16.95 2.16
C ALA A 353 7.72 -18.20 2.37
N PRO A 354 8.19 -18.47 3.61
CA PRO A 354 8.97 -19.68 3.87
C PRO A 354 8.11 -20.94 3.66
N PRO A 355 8.68 -22.03 3.12
CA PRO A 355 7.95 -23.30 3.04
C PRO A 355 7.75 -23.92 4.43
N GLY A 356 6.84 -24.90 4.53
CA GLY A 356 6.56 -25.64 5.76
C GLY A 356 5.16 -25.42 6.33
N ASP A 357 5.01 -25.72 7.62
CA ASP A 357 3.71 -25.76 8.30
C ASP A 357 3.27 -24.39 8.83
N TYR A 358 2.25 -23.82 8.18
CA TYR A 358 1.53 -22.65 8.66
C TYR A 358 0.44 -23.08 9.62
N ARG A 359 0.32 -22.39 10.75
CA ARG A 359 -0.73 -22.64 11.74
C ARG A 359 -1.82 -21.60 11.60
N LEU A 360 -3.05 -22.06 11.38
CA LEU A 360 -4.21 -21.20 11.17
C LEU A 360 -5.21 -21.42 12.30
N SER A 361 -5.87 -20.34 12.70
CA SER A 361 -6.95 -20.39 13.68
C SER A 361 -8.14 -19.58 13.17
N VAL A 362 -9.30 -20.22 13.13
CA VAL A 362 -10.58 -19.60 12.82
C VAL A 362 -11.41 -19.53 14.10
N VAL A 363 -11.78 -18.32 14.50
CA VAL A 363 -12.59 -18.07 15.70
C VAL A 363 -13.99 -17.62 15.31
N GLY A 364 -15.01 -18.34 15.77
CA GLY A 364 -16.41 -17.95 15.56
C GLY A 364 -16.80 -16.75 16.41
N ARG A 365 -17.24 -15.66 15.77
CA ARG A 365 -17.85 -14.50 16.44
C ARG A 365 -19.34 -14.72 16.66
N ARG A 366 -19.98 -15.35 15.67
CA ARG A 366 -21.36 -15.82 15.69
C ARG A 366 -21.40 -17.22 15.09
N LYS A 367 -22.53 -17.92 15.22
CA LYS A 367 -22.73 -19.19 14.51
C LYS A 367 -22.65 -18.92 13.00
N ALA A 368 -21.77 -19.63 12.31
CA ALA A 368 -21.57 -19.44 10.88
C ALA A 368 -21.04 -20.70 10.20
N THR A 369 -21.39 -20.84 8.92
CA THR A 369 -20.64 -21.66 7.97
C THR A 369 -19.60 -20.77 7.31
N TYR A 370 -18.39 -21.29 7.11
CA TYR A 370 -17.32 -20.61 6.39
C TYR A 370 -16.54 -21.62 5.54
N GLU A 371 -15.94 -21.11 4.49
CA GLU A 371 -14.85 -21.79 3.78
C GLU A 371 -13.54 -21.13 4.18
N LEU A 372 -12.55 -21.94 4.55
CA LEU A 372 -11.15 -21.53 4.71
C LEU A 372 -10.38 -22.06 3.52
N ARG A 373 -9.79 -21.16 2.72
CA ARG A 373 -8.94 -21.52 1.59
C ARG A 373 -7.50 -21.17 1.89
N ALA A 374 -6.59 -22.07 1.55
CA ALA A 374 -5.15 -21.88 1.61
C ALA A 374 -4.58 -22.00 0.20
N GLU A 375 -3.87 -20.97 -0.24
CA GLU A 375 -3.24 -20.89 -1.55
C GLU A 375 -1.77 -20.57 -1.38
N ALA A 376 -0.91 -21.22 -2.15
CA ALA A 376 0.50 -20.88 -2.28
C ALA A 376 0.97 -21.14 -3.70
N ALA A 377 1.84 -20.28 -4.18
CA ALA A 377 2.49 -20.45 -5.47
C ALA A 377 3.88 -19.85 -5.37
N GLY A 378 4.87 -20.51 -5.98
CA GLY A 378 6.24 -20.03 -5.99
C GLY A 378 6.89 -20.18 -7.35
N PHE A 379 7.94 -19.40 -7.57
CA PHE A 379 8.69 -19.37 -8.83
C PHE A 379 9.25 -20.75 -9.21
N ALA A 380 9.69 -21.53 -8.22
CA ALA A 380 10.18 -22.90 -8.39
C ALA A 380 9.07 -23.95 -8.61
N GLY A 381 7.83 -23.53 -8.85
CA GLY A 381 6.69 -24.42 -9.11
C GLY A 381 6.01 -25.00 -7.87
N SER A 382 6.41 -24.60 -6.66
CA SER A 382 5.69 -24.99 -5.43
C SER A 382 4.24 -24.51 -5.49
N PHE A 383 3.27 -25.37 -5.20
CA PHE A 383 1.84 -25.06 -5.35
C PHE A 383 0.98 -25.62 -4.23
N LEU A 384 0.02 -24.83 -3.78
CA LEU A 384 -1.09 -25.23 -2.92
C LEU A 384 -2.35 -24.48 -3.38
N ASP A 385 -3.45 -25.20 -3.53
CA ASP A 385 -4.79 -24.64 -3.59
C ASP A 385 -5.74 -25.66 -2.96
N ASP A 386 -6.06 -25.45 -1.68
CA ASP A 386 -6.87 -26.36 -0.88
C ASP A 386 -7.87 -25.57 -0.04
N ALA A 387 -9.03 -26.16 0.21
CA ALA A 387 -10.13 -25.50 0.90
C ALA A 387 -10.87 -26.46 1.82
N VAL A 388 -11.29 -25.95 2.98
CA VAL A 388 -12.14 -26.67 3.92
C VAL A 388 -13.38 -25.83 4.24
N THR A 389 -14.56 -26.40 4.02
CA THR A 389 -15.82 -25.85 4.50
C THR A 389 -16.17 -26.42 5.86
N ALA A 390 -16.48 -25.55 6.82
CA ALA A 390 -16.80 -25.95 8.18
C ALA A 390 -17.85 -25.04 8.82
N THR A 391 -18.38 -25.47 9.97
CA THR A 391 -19.25 -24.66 10.82
C THR A 391 -18.55 -24.35 12.14
N VAL A 392 -18.80 -23.16 12.69
CA VAL A 392 -18.23 -22.72 13.97
C VAL A 392 -19.31 -22.03 14.81
N GLY A 393 -19.33 -22.33 16.10
CA GLY A 393 -20.17 -21.64 17.09
C GLY A 393 -19.53 -20.34 17.62
N PRO A 394 -20.30 -19.48 18.30
CA PRO A 394 -19.74 -18.32 18.99
C PRO A 394 -18.69 -18.74 20.04
N GLY A 395 -17.49 -18.15 19.97
CA GLY A 395 -16.39 -18.43 20.89
C GLY A 395 -15.66 -19.75 20.65
N GLU A 396 -16.04 -20.52 19.64
CA GLU A 396 -15.34 -21.73 19.22
C GLU A 396 -14.11 -21.37 18.39
N VAL A 397 -13.02 -22.11 18.59
CA VAL A 397 -11.78 -22.02 17.82
C VAL A 397 -11.57 -23.33 17.07
N ARG A 398 -11.37 -23.23 15.76
CA ARG A 398 -10.93 -24.33 14.90
C ARG A 398 -9.52 -24.06 14.42
N GLU A 399 -8.64 -25.04 14.61
CA GLU A 399 -7.25 -24.96 14.20
C GLU A 399 -6.99 -25.79 12.96
N TYR A 400 -6.17 -25.24 12.07
CA TYR A 400 -5.76 -25.88 10.83
C TYR A 400 -4.24 -25.78 10.68
N VAL A 401 -3.68 -26.72 9.92
CA VAL A 401 -2.31 -26.65 9.44
C VAL A 401 -2.34 -26.66 7.92
N ALA A 402 -1.72 -25.65 7.31
CA ALA A 402 -1.45 -25.62 5.88
C ALA A 402 0.03 -25.93 5.67
N ARG A 403 0.34 -27.04 5.02
CA ARG A 403 1.71 -27.38 4.62
C ARG A 403 1.98 -26.76 3.26
N ILE A 404 2.89 -25.79 3.23
CA ILE A 404 3.33 -25.12 2.01
C ILE A 404 4.57 -25.87 1.47
N PRO A 405 4.53 -26.39 0.24
CA PRO A 405 5.62 -27.16 -0.30
C PRO A 405 6.85 -26.30 -0.59
N GLU A 406 8.03 -26.90 -0.45
CA GLU A 406 9.29 -26.24 -0.80
C GLU A 406 9.52 -26.21 -2.32
N SER A 407 9.14 -27.29 -3.01
CA SER A 407 9.37 -27.51 -4.44
C SER A 407 8.10 -28.02 -5.14
N ALA A 408 8.17 -28.16 -6.48
CA ALA A 408 7.07 -28.69 -7.28
C ALA A 408 6.77 -30.18 -7.01
N ASP A 409 7.74 -30.94 -6.50
CA ASP A 409 7.60 -32.38 -6.25
C ASP A 409 6.87 -32.68 -4.91
N GLU A 410 6.71 -31.67 -4.05
CA GLU A 410 6.01 -31.79 -2.79
C GLU A 410 4.54 -31.40 -2.92
N THR A 411 3.67 -32.22 -2.33
CA THR A 411 2.23 -31.92 -2.27
C THR A 411 1.90 -31.04 -1.06
N GLY A 412 1.38 -29.83 -1.32
CA GLY A 412 0.78 -29.01 -0.28
C GLY A 412 -0.51 -29.62 0.27
N SER A 413 -0.92 -29.25 1.49
CA SER A 413 -2.22 -29.67 2.03
C SER A 413 -2.76 -28.72 3.09
N LEU A 414 -4.08 -28.68 3.26
CA LEU A 414 -4.77 -28.01 4.35
C LEU A 414 -5.55 -29.05 5.18
N ARG A 415 -5.27 -29.15 6.48
CA ARG A 415 -5.90 -30.13 7.36
C ARG A 415 -6.38 -29.51 8.66
N GLU A 416 -7.56 -29.93 9.14
CA GLU A 416 -8.03 -29.59 10.48
C GLU A 416 -7.17 -30.33 11.52
N ARG A 417 -6.67 -29.57 12.49
CA ARG A 417 -5.86 -30.10 13.60
C ARG A 417 -6.70 -30.35 14.84
N GLY A 418 -7.68 -29.48 15.10
CA GLY A 418 -8.46 -29.58 16.32
C GLY A 418 -9.54 -28.51 16.45
N ARG A 419 -10.44 -28.75 17.42
CA ARG A 419 -11.59 -27.90 17.73
C ARG A 419 -11.67 -27.70 19.23
N TYR A 420 -11.79 -26.44 19.66
CA TYR A 420 -11.76 -26.07 21.07
C TYR A 420 -12.77 -24.96 21.38
N SER A 421 -13.17 -24.85 22.64
CA SER A 421 -13.86 -23.65 23.15
C SER A 421 -12.83 -22.65 23.68
N LEU A 422 -13.04 -21.34 23.46
CA LEU A 422 -12.24 -20.29 24.09
C LEU A 422 -12.19 -20.40 25.62
N SER A 423 -13.27 -20.90 26.25
CA SER A 423 -13.31 -21.09 27.71
C SER A 423 -12.47 -22.28 28.19
N ALA A 424 -12.18 -23.24 27.31
CA ALA A 424 -11.26 -24.34 27.58
C ALA A 424 -9.80 -23.86 27.40
N LEU A 425 -9.53 -23.09 26.34
CA LEU A 425 -8.21 -22.48 26.10
C LEU A 425 -7.80 -21.56 27.26
N ARG A 426 -8.69 -20.69 27.75
CA ARG A 426 -8.37 -19.80 28.89
C ARG A 426 -8.02 -20.51 30.20
N ARG A 427 -8.49 -21.75 30.40
CA ARG A 427 -8.28 -22.52 31.64
C ARG A 427 -7.03 -23.41 31.60
N GLY A 428 -6.46 -23.64 30.42
CA GLY A 428 -5.33 -24.56 30.24
C GLY A 428 -4.02 -23.90 29.79
N ILE A 429 -3.96 -22.57 29.68
CA ILE A 429 -2.79 -21.88 29.13
C ILE A 429 -2.03 -21.13 30.23
N ASP A 430 -0.78 -21.53 30.44
CA ASP A 430 0.24 -20.75 31.13
C ASP A 430 0.64 -19.57 30.24
N VAL A 431 0.42 -18.34 30.73
CA VAL A 431 0.47 -17.07 29.99
C VAL A 431 1.79 -16.82 29.21
N PRO A 432 2.98 -17.32 29.61
CA PRO A 432 4.21 -17.10 28.86
C PRO A 432 4.25 -17.76 27.47
N ASN A 433 3.55 -18.90 27.27
CA ASN A 433 3.56 -19.63 25.99
C ASN A 433 2.55 -19.10 24.96
N LEU A 434 1.76 -18.09 25.35
CA LEU A 434 0.67 -17.50 24.57
C LEU A 434 1.19 -16.61 23.42
N VAL A 435 2.45 -16.17 23.49
CA VAL A 435 3.07 -15.31 22.46
C VAL A 435 3.57 -16.10 21.25
N ALA A 436 3.75 -17.42 21.36
CA ALA A 436 4.42 -18.25 20.34
C ALA A 436 3.48 -19.13 19.47
N GLY A 437 2.17 -19.11 19.69
CA GLY A 437 1.22 -20.02 19.02
C GLY A 437 -0.01 -19.33 18.41
N ALA A 438 -0.53 -19.89 17.31
CA ALA A 438 -1.75 -19.40 16.63
C ALA A 438 -2.97 -19.32 17.58
N ALA A 439 -3.10 -20.25 18.52
CA ALA A 439 -4.09 -20.24 19.60
C ALA A 439 -4.00 -18.98 20.49
N GLY A 440 -2.78 -18.53 20.80
CA GLY A 440 -2.54 -17.34 21.60
C GLY A 440 -2.83 -16.05 20.84
N GLY A 441 -2.44 -16.00 19.56
CA GLY A 441 -2.85 -14.94 18.64
C GLY A 441 -4.37 -14.88 18.43
N ALA A 442 -5.05 -16.02 18.41
CA ALA A 442 -6.51 -16.14 18.33
C ALA A 442 -7.21 -15.70 19.63
N ALA A 443 -6.69 -16.10 20.80
CA ALA A 443 -7.18 -15.68 22.11
C ALA A 443 -7.00 -14.17 22.32
N LEU A 444 -5.87 -13.60 21.89
CA LEU A 444 -5.60 -12.16 21.92
C LEU A 444 -6.50 -11.40 20.92
N SER A 445 -6.65 -11.91 19.69
CA SER A 445 -7.54 -11.32 18.68
C SER A 445 -9.01 -11.34 19.12
N ALA A 446 -9.46 -12.42 19.77
CA ALA A 446 -10.80 -12.53 20.33
C ALA A 446 -10.98 -11.65 21.58
N TYR A 447 -9.95 -11.51 22.41
CA TYR A 447 -9.96 -10.58 23.55
C TYR A 447 -10.06 -9.12 23.09
N LEU A 448 -9.28 -8.72 22.08
CA LEU A 448 -9.33 -7.38 21.48
C LEU A 448 -10.67 -7.12 20.77
N ALA A 449 -11.21 -8.10 20.04
CA ALA A 449 -12.52 -7.99 19.40
C ALA A 449 -13.67 -7.77 20.41
N ARG A 450 -13.54 -8.27 21.64
CA ARG A 450 -14.54 -8.11 22.71
C ARG A 450 -14.43 -6.77 23.46
N ARG A 451 -13.35 -6.01 23.25
CA ARG A 451 -13.12 -4.69 23.85
C ARG A 451 -13.49 -3.54 22.90
N LEU A 452 -13.66 -3.85 21.61
CA LEU A 452 -14.00 -2.92 20.53
C LEU A 452 -15.48 -3.07 20.06
N SER A 453 -16.23 -3.96 20.69
CA SER A 453 -17.70 -4.04 20.67
C SER A 453 -18.23 -3.52 21.99
#